data_AF-A0A524PCV4-F1
#
_entry.id   AF-A0A524PCV4-F1
#
_cell.length_a   1.000
_cell.length_b   1.000
_cell.length_c   1.000
_cell.angle_alpha   90.00
_cell.angle_beta   90.00
_cell.angle_gamma   90.00
#
_symmetry.space_group_name_H-M   'P 1'
#
loop_
_entity.id
_entity.type
_entity.pdbx_description
1 polymer ?
#
loop_
_entity_poly.entity_id
_entity_poly.type
_entity_poly.pdbx_seq_one_letter_code
_entity_poly.pdbx_strand_id
1 'polypeptide(L)'
;MFISEVLYRTLSETDHNEALYRFTIDSVNYLDSATGQISNFHIGFLVGLSKYLGISPSAGEDSSHNYFDMQSGHFCDTPPLHGYYLQQQQSKLLQSFMESTIMDCEKIALSGKDRATFLESLLTFYSFHLPGIKNIKSLEVLSQLFA
;
A
#
# COMPACT_ATOMS: atom_id res chain seq x y z
N MET A 1 11.32 4.68 10.40
CA MET A 1 10.28 4.75 11.45
C MET A 1 8.94 4.21 10.96
N PHE A 2 8.45 4.64 9.78
CA PHE A 2 7.15 4.22 9.24
C PHE A 2 6.92 2.70 9.16
N ILE A 3 7.82 1.97 8.48
CA ILE A 3 7.67 0.51 8.25
C ILE A 3 7.57 -0.25 9.58
N SER A 4 8.38 0.13 10.56
CA SER A 4 8.35 -0.44 11.90
C SER A 4 7.01 -0.21 12.59
N GLU A 5 6.41 0.98 12.44
CA GLU A 5 5.08 1.27 13.01
C GLU A 5 3.97 0.50 12.29
N VAL A 6 4.02 0.40 10.96
CA VAL A 6 3.09 -0.45 10.19
C VAL A 6 3.15 -1.88 10.72
N LEU A 7 4.34 -2.47 10.77
CA LEU A 7 4.52 -3.85 11.22
C LEU A 7 4.06 -4.05 12.66
N TYR A 8 4.41 -3.15 13.58
CA TYR A 8 3.97 -3.20 14.97
C TYR A 8 2.44 -3.27 15.10
N ARG A 9 1.73 -2.52 14.25
CA ARG A 9 0.26 -2.46 14.29
C ARG A 9 -0.43 -3.59 13.53
N THR A 10 0.21 -4.14 12.49
CA THR A 10 -0.39 -5.21 11.66
C THR A 10 -0.04 -6.61 12.11
N LEU A 11 1.07 -6.82 12.83
CA LEU A 11 1.59 -8.15 13.19
C LEU A 11 1.26 -8.58 14.63
N SER A 12 0.45 -7.81 15.37
CA SER A 12 0.26 -8.04 16.81
C SER A 12 -0.45 -9.35 17.17
N GLU A 13 -1.16 -9.99 16.24
CA GLU A 13 -1.92 -11.25 16.49
C GLU A 13 -1.89 -12.24 15.31
N THR A 14 -0.77 -12.39 14.59
CA THR A 14 -0.68 -13.41 13.52
C THR A 14 -0.11 -14.73 14.02
N ASP A 15 -0.87 -15.82 13.85
CA ASP A 15 -0.34 -17.19 13.86
C ASP A 15 0.84 -17.33 12.88
N HIS A 16 1.73 -18.31 13.11
CA HIS A 16 2.95 -18.56 12.34
C HIS A 16 2.76 -18.43 10.81
N ASN A 17 3.03 -17.25 10.27
CA ASN A 17 2.93 -16.96 8.84
C ASN A 17 4.35 -16.79 8.28
N GLU A 18 4.97 -17.92 7.90
CA GLU A 18 6.32 -17.94 7.36
C GLU A 18 6.46 -17.10 6.09
N ALA A 19 5.40 -17.06 5.26
CA ALA A 19 5.40 -16.28 4.03
C ALA A 19 5.43 -14.76 4.31
N LEU A 20 4.65 -14.29 5.28
CA LEU A 20 4.67 -12.91 5.76
C LEU A 20 6.01 -12.55 6.39
N TYR A 21 6.57 -13.44 7.20
CA TYR A 21 7.89 -13.25 7.79
C TYR A 21 8.96 -13.12 6.70
N ARG A 22 8.98 -14.03 5.73
CA ARG A 22 9.92 -14.03 4.61
C ARG A 22 9.81 -12.73 3.82
N PHE A 23 8.59 -12.37 3.41
CA PHE A 23 8.33 -11.10 2.72
C PHE A 23 8.86 -9.91 3.52
N THR A 24 8.58 -9.85 4.83
CA THR A 24 9.01 -8.74 5.68
C THR A 24 10.53 -8.63 5.76
N ILE A 25 11.22 -9.75 6.02
CA ILE A 25 12.68 -9.78 6.10
C ILE A 25 13.32 -9.43 4.75
N ASP A 26 12.83 -10.00 3.66
CA ASP A 26 13.36 -9.73 2.33
C ASP A 26 13.17 -8.25 1.94
N SER A 27 12.02 -7.67 2.30
CA SER A 27 11.73 -6.25 2.08
C SER A 27 12.65 -5.31 2.87
N VAL A 28 12.91 -5.63 4.14
CA VAL A 28 13.81 -4.85 5.01
C VAL A 28 15.25 -4.97 4.52
N ASN A 29 15.70 -6.17 4.17
CA ASN A 29 17.03 -6.39 3.60
C ASN A 29 17.22 -5.63 2.28
N TYR A 30 16.18 -5.58 1.43
CA TYR A 30 16.21 -4.74 0.23
C TYR A 30 16.35 -3.26 0.58
N LEU A 31 15.55 -2.76 1.53
CA LEU A 31 15.64 -1.36 1.96
C LEU A 31 17.03 -0.99 2.48
N ASP A 32 17.65 -1.87 3.28
CA ASP A 32 18.98 -1.65 3.85
C ASP A 32 20.11 -1.71 2.81
N SER A 33 19.94 -2.52 1.76
CA SER A 33 20.96 -2.71 0.71
C SER A 33 20.76 -1.80 -0.50
N ALA A 34 19.61 -1.12 -0.61
CA ALA A 34 19.30 -0.25 -1.72
C ALA A 34 20.26 0.94 -1.79
N THR A 35 20.97 1.06 -2.91
CA THR A 35 21.88 2.19 -3.21
C THR A 35 21.24 3.25 -4.10
N GLY A 36 20.00 3.02 -4.55
CA GLY A 36 19.22 3.90 -5.43
C GLY A 36 18.12 4.68 -4.70
N GLN A 37 17.16 5.20 -5.47
CA GLN A 37 15.97 5.81 -4.91
C GLN A 37 15.14 4.74 -4.19
N ILE A 38 14.61 5.10 -3.02
CA ILE A 38 13.69 4.28 -2.19
C ILE A 38 12.39 5.05 -1.92
N SER A 39 12.07 5.93 -2.87
CA SER A 39 11.06 6.95 -2.78
C SER A 39 9.66 6.35 -2.70
N ASN A 40 9.40 5.26 -3.42
CA ASN A 40 8.12 4.55 -3.48
C ASN A 40 8.08 3.27 -2.64
N PHE A 41 9.21 2.86 -2.04
CA PHE A 41 9.33 1.63 -1.25
C PHE A 41 8.17 1.42 -0.28
N HIS A 42 7.78 2.46 0.45
CA HIS A 42 6.70 2.38 1.45
C HIS A 42 5.33 2.03 0.83
N ILE A 43 5.04 2.51 -0.37
CA ILE A 43 3.83 2.14 -1.11
C ILE A 43 3.93 0.69 -1.59
N GLY A 44 5.05 0.32 -2.23
CA GLY A 44 5.28 -1.04 -2.69
C GLY A 44 5.21 -2.07 -1.55
N PHE A 45 5.76 -1.70 -0.40
CA PHE A 45 5.71 -2.48 0.83
C PHE A 45 4.28 -2.69 1.32
N LEU A 46 3.46 -1.63 1.42
CA LEU A 46 2.06 -1.75 1.82
C LEU A 46 1.27 -2.60 0.81
N VAL A 47 1.39 -2.35 -0.49
CA VAL A 47 0.66 -3.14 -1.49
C VAL A 47 1.07 -4.62 -1.42
N GLY A 48 2.37 -4.92 -1.27
CA GLY A 48 2.85 -6.29 -1.05
C GLY A 48 2.35 -6.91 0.25
N LEU A 49 2.42 -6.17 1.36
CA LEU A 49 2.01 -6.60 2.69
C LEU A 49 0.53 -6.99 2.72
N SER A 50 -0.33 -6.25 2.01
CA SER A 50 -1.78 -6.50 1.94
C SER A 50 -2.12 -7.94 1.50
N LYS A 51 -1.29 -8.54 0.62
CA LYS A 51 -1.42 -9.94 0.16
C LYS A 51 -1.31 -10.94 1.30
N TYR A 52 -0.38 -10.70 2.22
CA TYR A 52 -0.12 -11.59 3.35
C TYR A 52 -1.08 -11.37 4.53
N LEU A 53 -1.69 -10.18 4.59
CA LEU A 53 -2.70 -9.84 5.59
C LEU A 53 -4.13 -10.26 5.18
N GLY A 54 -4.29 -10.88 4.00
CA GLY A 54 -5.60 -11.34 3.50
C GLY A 54 -6.52 -10.21 3.02
N ILE A 55 -5.97 -9.01 2.79
CA ILE A 55 -6.70 -7.80 2.40
C ILE A 55 -6.17 -7.24 1.08
N SER A 56 -5.62 -8.10 0.21
CA SER A 56 -5.14 -7.65 -1.09
C SER A 56 -6.27 -7.00 -1.87
N PRO A 57 -6.03 -5.85 -2.52
CA PRO A 57 -6.93 -5.35 -3.56
C PRO A 57 -7.22 -6.49 -4.56
N SER A 58 -8.49 -6.78 -4.81
CA SER A 58 -8.86 -7.84 -5.74
C SER A 58 -8.83 -7.29 -7.15
N ALA A 59 -7.86 -7.73 -7.96
CA ALA A 59 -7.88 -7.49 -9.40
C ALA A 59 -9.14 -8.18 -9.98
N GLY A 60 -10.05 -7.40 -10.56
CA GLY A 60 -11.11 -7.99 -11.38
C GLY A 60 -10.50 -8.71 -12.58
N GLU A 61 -11.24 -9.65 -13.18
CA GLU A 61 -10.81 -10.34 -14.39
C GLU A 61 -10.64 -9.38 -15.58
N ASP A 62 -11.27 -8.20 -15.52
CA ASP A 62 -11.18 -7.14 -16.52
C ASP A 62 -10.34 -5.95 -16.04
N SER A 63 -9.36 -5.56 -16.86
CA SER A 63 -8.55 -4.34 -16.69
C SER A 63 -9.31 -3.05 -17.04
N SER A 64 -10.60 -3.13 -17.36
CA SER A 64 -11.45 -2.01 -17.77
C SER A 64 -12.00 -1.19 -16.60
N HIS A 65 -11.85 -1.69 -15.36
CA HIS A 65 -12.37 -1.02 -14.18
C HIS A 65 -11.65 0.30 -13.89
N ASN A 66 -12.46 1.33 -13.68
CA ASN A 66 -12.01 2.71 -13.58
C ASN A 66 -11.83 3.19 -12.14
N TYR A 67 -12.40 2.50 -11.15
CA TYR A 67 -12.38 2.93 -9.76
C TYR A 67 -11.98 1.78 -8.85
N PHE A 68 -11.47 2.09 -7.67
CA PHE A 68 -11.22 1.10 -6.63
C PHE A 68 -12.02 1.49 -5.39
N ASP A 69 -12.96 0.65 -4.99
CA ASP A 69 -13.72 0.83 -3.77
C ASP A 69 -12.86 0.40 -2.56
N MET A 70 -12.52 1.36 -1.70
CA MET A 70 -11.67 1.09 -0.55
C MET A 70 -12.40 0.29 0.54
N GLN A 71 -13.72 0.38 0.63
CA GLN A 71 -14.49 -0.35 1.64
C GLN A 71 -14.63 -1.82 1.26
N SER A 72 -14.99 -2.10 0.01
CA SER A 72 -15.10 -3.49 -0.44
C SER A 72 -13.76 -4.12 -0.81
N GLY A 73 -12.74 -3.33 -1.18
CA GLY A 73 -11.45 -3.83 -1.65
C GLY A 73 -11.45 -4.34 -3.09
N HIS A 74 -12.44 -3.93 -3.89
CA HIS A 74 -12.62 -4.38 -5.28
C HIS A 74 -12.55 -3.21 -6.26
N PHE A 75 -12.08 -3.48 -7.47
CA PHE A 75 -12.24 -2.54 -8.58
C PHE A 75 -13.69 -2.51 -9.07
N CYS A 76 -14.13 -1.36 -9.57
CA CYS A 76 -15.50 -1.15 -10.06
C CYS A 76 -15.55 -0.14 -11.23
N ASP A 77 -16.63 -0.20 -12.00
CA ASP A 77 -16.80 0.62 -13.21
C ASP A 77 -17.36 2.01 -12.93
N THR A 78 -18.00 2.20 -11.78
CA THR A 78 -18.63 3.46 -11.39
C THR A 78 -18.21 3.88 -9.97
N PRO A 79 -18.12 5.19 -9.69
CA PRO A 79 -17.79 5.66 -8.36
C PRO A 79 -18.80 5.19 -7.29
N PRO A 80 -18.34 4.55 -6.20
CA PRO A 80 -19.20 4.25 -5.06
C PRO A 80 -19.78 5.49 -4.37
N LEU A 81 -21.04 5.40 -3.93
CA LEU A 81 -21.78 6.54 -3.35
C LEU A 81 -21.21 7.05 -2.02
N HIS A 82 -20.51 6.20 -1.26
CA HIS A 82 -19.94 6.57 0.05
C HIS A 82 -18.67 7.44 -0.05
N GLY A 83 -18.12 7.67 -1.24
CA GLY A 83 -17.00 8.59 -1.44
C GLY A 83 -15.61 8.04 -1.08
N TYR A 84 -15.51 6.80 -0.61
CA TYR A 84 -14.23 6.15 -0.26
C TYR A 84 -13.73 5.27 -1.40
N TYR A 85 -13.22 5.89 -2.45
CA TYR A 85 -12.72 5.19 -3.62
C TYR A 85 -11.52 5.89 -4.25
N LEU A 86 -10.69 5.14 -4.97
CA LEU A 86 -9.67 5.72 -5.84
C LEU A 86 -10.29 6.11 -7.17
N GLN A 87 -9.95 7.31 -7.63
CA GLN A 87 -10.24 7.78 -8.99
C GLN A 87 -9.39 7.02 -10.01
N GLN A 88 -9.80 7.05 -11.29
CA GLN A 88 -9.13 6.37 -12.42
C GLN A 88 -7.61 6.36 -12.40
N GLN A 89 -6.98 7.52 -12.23
CA GLN A 89 -5.52 7.61 -12.22
C GLN A 89 -4.90 6.86 -11.03
N GLN A 90 -5.50 6.98 -9.84
CA GLN A 90 -5.03 6.29 -8.64
C GLN A 90 -5.36 4.79 -8.67
N SER A 91 -6.47 4.38 -9.28
CA SER A 91 -6.82 2.97 -9.51
C SER A 91 -5.79 2.28 -10.41
N LYS A 92 -5.41 2.93 -11.52
CA LYS A 92 -4.35 2.42 -12.42
C LYS A 92 -2.99 2.37 -11.72
N LEU A 93 -2.70 3.37 -10.88
CA LEU A 93 -1.50 3.38 -10.06
C LEU A 93 -1.48 2.20 -9.08
N LEU A 94 -2.60 1.92 -8.41
CA LEU A 94 -2.73 0.75 -7.54
C LEU A 94 -2.47 -0.55 -8.29
N GLN A 95 -3.07 -0.72 -9.48
CA GLN A 95 -2.81 -1.88 -10.34
C GLN A 95 -1.31 -2.00 -10.69
N SER A 96 -0.66 -0.89 -11.05
CA SER A 96 0.78 -0.88 -11.34
C SER A 96 1.62 -1.34 -10.14
N PHE A 97 1.27 -0.94 -8.91
CA PHE A 97 1.95 -1.43 -7.71
C PHE A 97 1.62 -2.89 -7.38
N MET A 98 0.40 -3.36 -7.67
CA MET A 98 0.02 -4.76 -7.45
C MET A 98 0.79 -5.74 -8.35
N GLU A 99 1.07 -5.30 -9.58
CA GLU A 99 1.85 -6.01 -10.61
C GLU A 99 3.36 -5.85 -10.44
N SER A 100 3.80 -4.85 -9.66
CA SER A 100 5.20 -4.58 -9.39
C SER A 100 5.76 -5.45 -8.26
N THR A 101 7.09 -5.60 -8.24
CA THR A 101 7.83 -6.12 -7.10
C THR A 101 8.35 -4.98 -6.24
N ILE A 102 8.77 -5.25 -4.99
CA ILE A 102 9.45 -4.24 -4.17
C ILE A 102 10.71 -3.69 -4.86
N MET A 103 11.42 -4.51 -5.63
CA MET A 103 12.61 -4.08 -6.37
C MET A 103 12.27 -3.18 -7.56
N ASP A 104 11.09 -3.34 -8.15
CA ASP A 104 10.65 -2.62 -9.34
C ASP A 104 9.75 -1.41 -9.04
N CYS A 105 9.28 -1.26 -7.80
CA CYS A 105 8.31 -0.21 -7.44
C CYS A 105 8.85 1.22 -7.63
N GLU A 106 10.17 1.39 -7.63
CA GLU A 106 10.86 2.66 -7.90
C GLU A 106 10.85 3.05 -9.39
N LYS A 107 10.54 2.10 -10.30
CA LYS A 107 10.35 2.40 -11.73
C LYS A 107 9.03 3.13 -11.99
N ILE A 108 8.11 3.14 -11.03
CA ILE A 108 6.82 3.82 -11.12
C ILE A 108 7.04 5.31 -10.87
N ALA A 109 6.87 6.14 -11.90
CA ALA A 109 7.07 7.58 -11.79
C ALA A 109 5.97 8.22 -10.92
N LEU A 110 6.37 8.83 -9.80
CA LEU A 110 5.49 9.58 -8.91
C LEU A 110 6.15 10.87 -8.43
N SER A 111 5.42 11.97 -8.53
CA SER A 111 5.79 13.20 -7.83
C SER A 111 5.65 13.02 -6.31
N GLY A 112 6.36 13.82 -5.53
CA GLY A 112 6.21 13.81 -4.08
C GLY A 112 4.76 14.01 -3.62
N LYS A 113 4.05 14.94 -4.27
CA LYS A 113 2.64 15.22 -3.97
C LYS A 113 1.72 14.03 -4.27
N ASP A 114 1.87 13.40 -5.43
CA ASP A 114 1.04 12.25 -5.82
C ASP A 114 1.31 11.06 -4.92
N ARG A 115 2.57 10.85 -4.56
CA ARG A 115 3.00 9.82 -3.62
C ARG A 115 2.37 10.01 -2.24
N ALA A 116 2.41 11.23 -1.71
CA ALA A 116 1.81 11.56 -0.43
C ALA A 116 0.31 11.28 -0.43
N THR A 117 -0.38 11.78 -1.46
CA THR A 117 -1.82 11.61 -1.64
C THR A 117 -2.20 10.14 -1.75
N PHE A 118 -1.42 9.35 -2.51
CA PHE A 118 -1.69 7.93 -2.70
C PHE A 118 -1.43 7.11 -1.44
N LEU A 119 -0.38 7.45 -0.68
CA LEU A 119 -0.10 6.82 0.61
C LEU A 119 -1.25 7.05 1.61
N GLU A 120 -1.81 8.26 1.67
CA GLU A 120 -2.98 8.55 2.51
C GLU A 120 -4.20 7.71 2.12
N SER A 121 -4.46 7.57 0.81
CA SER A 121 -5.54 6.70 0.32
C SER A 121 -5.30 5.23 0.68
N LEU A 122 -4.06 4.73 0.57
CA LEU A 122 -3.72 3.36 0.96
C LEU A 122 -3.91 3.13 2.46
N LEU A 123 -3.49 4.07 3.31
CA LEU A 123 -3.72 3.98 4.75
C LEU A 123 -5.21 4.04 5.10
N THR A 124 -5.99 4.81 4.35
CA THR A 124 -7.45 4.84 4.46
C THR A 124 -8.07 3.49 4.11
N PHE A 125 -7.66 2.89 3.00
CA PHE A 125 -8.03 1.52 2.62
C PHE A 125 -7.72 0.54 3.75
N TYR A 126 -6.47 0.50 4.20
CA TYR A 126 -6.04 -0.33 5.32
C TYR A 126 -6.90 -0.16 6.58
N SER A 127 -7.34 1.07 6.88
CA SER A 127 -8.19 1.37 8.05
C SER A 127 -9.59 0.76 8.02
N PHE A 128 -10.11 0.45 6.81
CA PHE A 128 -11.37 -0.27 6.64
C PHE A 128 -11.21 -1.76 6.93
N HIS A 129 -10.05 -2.34 6.62
CA HIS A 129 -9.83 -3.79 6.68
C HIS A 129 -9.09 -4.25 7.94
N LEU A 130 -8.31 -3.37 8.56
CA LEU A 130 -7.50 -3.68 9.75
C LEU A 130 -7.80 -2.68 10.89
N PRO A 131 -8.64 -3.04 11.87
CA PRO A 131 -8.98 -2.15 12.99
C PRO A 131 -7.77 -1.57 13.72
N GLY A 132 -6.66 -2.33 13.84
CA GLY A 132 -5.43 -1.92 14.51
C GLY A 132 -4.64 -0.79 13.84
N ILE A 133 -4.94 -0.47 12.57
CA ILE A 133 -4.15 0.50 11.79
C ILE A 133 -4.71 1.93 11.83
N LYS A 134 -5.91 2.14 12.39
CA LYS A 134 -6.63 3.43 12.43
C LYS A 134 -5.86 4.61 13.05
N ASN A 135 -4.71 4.36 13.67
CA ASN A 135 -3.89 5.35 14.36
C ASN A 135 -2.47 5.53 13.78
N ILE A 136 -2.15 4.98 12.59
CA ILE A 136 -0.90 5.35 11.92
C ILE A 136 -0.99 6.82 11.52
N LYS A 137 -0.12 7.64 12.11
CA LYS A 137 -0.04 9.07 11.79
C LYS A 137 0.65 9.27 10.44
N SER A 138 -0.12 9.16 9.35
CA SER A 138 0.32 9.46 7.98
C SER A 138 1.05 10.81 7.89
N LEU A 139 0.58 11.83 8.60
CA LEU A 139 1.19 13.16 8.67
C LEU A 139 2.64 13.16 9.19
N GLU A 140 2.97 12.30 10.17
CA GLU A 140 4.32 12.22 10.74
C GLU A 140 5.27 11.50 9.76
N VAL A 141 4.76 10.52 9.03
CA VAL A 141 5.46 9.79 7.96
C VAL A 141 5.75 10.69 6.77
N LEU A 142 4.75 11.46 6.32
CA LEU A 142 4.89 12.41 5.22
C LEU A 142 5.90 13.52 5.57
N SER A 143 5.88 14.01 6.82
CA SER A 143 6.87 14.99 7.28
C SER A 143 8.32 14.48 7.22
N GLN A 144 8.55 13.17 7.38
CA GLN A 144 9.89 12.56 7.30
C GLN A 144 10.38 12.33 5.86
N LEU A 145 9.48 12.26 4.88
CA LEU A 145 9.81 12.02 3.47
C LEU A 145 10.11 13.31 2.68
N PHE A 146 9.66 14.47 3.18
CA PHE A 146 9.84 15.78 2.56
C PHE A 146 10.66 16.78 3.40
N ALA A 147 11.27 16.31 4.49
CA ALA A 147 12.21 17.10 5.30
C ALA A 147 13.64 17.03 4.75
#